data_AF-A0A2E9TVV1-F1
#
_entry.id   AF-A0A2E9TVV1-F1
#
_cell.length_a   1.000
_cell.length_b   1.000
_cell.length_c   1.000
_cell.angle_alpha   90.00
_cell.angle_beta   90.00
_cell.angle_gamma   90.00
#
_symmetry.space_group_name_H-M   'P 1'
#
loop_
_entity.id
_entity.type
_entity.pdbx_description
1 polymer ?
#
loop_
_entity_poly.entity_id
_entity_poly.type
_entity_poly.pdbx_seq_one_letter_code
_entity_poly.pdbx_strand_id
1 'polypeptide(L)'
;MNSQKNNKRRTKLSEIGEFELINRLSKDIKISNNSTVLGIGDDSSILHFDKDKVLVSSDMLIEGVHFDLSYMPLKHLGYKAVVSNVSDICSMNSKCSQILVNIGVSNRFNLEALEELYFGINTACKNYSVDLVGGDTTSSNKGLIISVTAIGSNKSNSIVKRFGAKINDLIVVSGDLGGAFVGLKILEREKEVFKVNPNNQPDLSNYKYVVQRQLKPEARKDIIEFLSNSKIIPTSMIDISDGLSSELLHISEKSKVGMDVYENKIPIGDETISVCDEFNLNPTTIALSGGEDYELLFTIDQSSYEEIKNNMDLTIIGHVTDKKNGTNLVTNSNQKIPIKSQGWKSF
;
A
#
# COMPACT_ATOMS: atom_id res chain seq x y z
N MET A 1 43.17 5.00 5.12
CA MET A 1 43.57 5.82 3.96
C MET A 1 42.59 5.54 2.82
N ASN A 2 42.10 6.62 2.20
CA ASN A 2 41.22 6.70 1.02
C ASN A 2 39.78 6.19 1.13
N SER A 3 38.92 6.98 1.79
CA SER A 3 37.53 7.14 1.34
C SER A 3 37.44 8.46 0.57
N GLN A 4 37.81 8.46 -0.70
CA GLN A 4 37.34 9.49 -1.63
C GLN A 4 35.81 9.36 -1.68
N LYS A 5 35.10 10.13 -0.85
CA LYS A 5 33.69 10.43 -1.09
C LYS A 5 33.65 11.05 -2.47
N ASN A 6 33.12 10.32 -3.44
CA ASN A 6 32.79 10.84 -4.76
C ASN A 6 31.88 12.05 -4.56
N ASN A 7 32.47 13.23 -4.54
CA ASN A 7 31.78 14.50 -4.42
C ASN A 7 31.20 14.82 -5.79
N LYS A 8 30.27 13.97 -6.26
CA LYS A 8 29.45 14.28 -7.44
C LYS A 8 28.76 15.61 -7.12
N ARG A 9 29.08 16.64 -7.90
CA ARG A 9 28.41 17.94 -7.84
C ARG A 9 26.90 17.68 -7.98
N ARG A 10 26.14 17.92 -6.92
CA ARG A 10 24.68 17.80 -6.92
C ARG A 10 24.09 18.93 -7.76
N THR A 11 23.21 18.60 -8.68
CA THR A 11 22.69 19.55 -9.68
C THR A 11 21.44 20.22 -9.14
N LYS A 12 21.45 21.55 -8.99
CA LYS A 12 20.25 22.28 -8.54
C LYS A 12 19.17 22.24 -9.62
N LEU A 13 17.91 22.08 -9.21
CA LEU A 13 16.78 22.06 -10.16
C LEU A 13 16.66 23.36 -10.96
N SER A 14 17.00 24.50 -10.34
CA SER A 14 17.02 25.80 -11.00
C SER A 14 18.05 25.92 -12.13
N GLU A 15 19.08 25.07 -12.15
CA GLU A 15 20.10 25.06 -13.21
C GLU A 15 19.64 24.29 -14.47
N ILE A 16 18.61 23.46 -14.33
CA ILE A 16 18.09 22.57 -15.39
C ILE A 16 16.85 23.17 -16.05
N GLY A 17 15.96 23.74 -15.23
CA GLY A 17 14.63 24.15 -15.68
C GLY A 17 13.67 22.97 -15.78
N GLU A 18 12.38 23.28 -15.87
CA GLU A 18 11.27 22.31 -15.79
C GLU A 18 11.27 21.31 -16.97
N PHE A 19 11.36 21.79 -18.21
CA PHE A 19 11.26 20.94 -19.40
C PHE A 19 12.37 19.89 -19.49
N GLU A 20 13.62 20.30 -19.24
CA GLU A 20 14.75 19.36 -19.25
C GLU A 20 14.68 18.38 -18.07
N LEU A 21 14.16 18.82 -16.92
CA LEU A 21 13.90 17.92 -15.79
C LEU A 21 12.87 16.85 -16.18
N ILE A 22 11.72 17.24 -16.75
CA ILE A 22 10.68 16.31 -17.18
C ILE A 22 11.24 15.32 -18.21
N ASN A 23 11.97 15.81 -19.23
CA ASN A 23 12.59 14.95 -20.24
C ASN A 23 13.54 13.91 -19.63
N ARG A 24 14.34 14.31 -18.62
CA ARG A 24 15.26 13.39 -17.93
C ARG A 24 14.55 12.33 -17.11
N LEU A 25 13.49 12.73 -16.40
CA LEU A 25 12.72 11.83 -15.53
C LEU A 25 11.85 10.86 -16.34
N SER A 26 11.40 11.26 -17.53
CA SER A 26 10.51 10.46 -18.37
C SER A 26 11.20 9.58 -19.41
N LYS A 27 12.50 9.79 -19.70
CA LYS A 27 13.24 9.12 -20.79
C LYS A 27 13.16 7.57 -20.79
N ASP A 28 13.05 6.96 -19.61
CA ASP A 28 13.08 5.50 -19.43
C ASP A 28 11.67 4.90 -19.29
N ILE A 29 10.63 5.73 -19.36
CA ILE A 29 9.23 5.30 -19.28
C ILE A 29 8.86 4.62 -20.59
N LYS A 30 8.33 3.40 -20.47
CA LYS A 30 7.86 2.60 -21.60
C LYS A 30 6.39 2.28 -21.38
N ILE A 31 5.59 2.54 -22.41
CA ILE A 31 4.20 2.16 -22.46
C ILE A 31 4.10 0.67 -22.83
N SER A 32 3.30 -0.08 -22.09
CA SER A 32 3.16 -1.53 -22.22
C SER A 32 1.71 -1.99 -22.31
N ASN A 33 0.75 -1.20 -21.85
CA ASN A 33 -0.67 -1.54 -21.91
C ASN A 33 -1.30 -1.03 -23.20
N ASN A 34 -2.03 -1.90 -23.89
CA ASN A 34 -2.78 -1.54 -25.10
C ASN A 34 -3.86 -0.47 -24.85
N SER A 35 -4.31 -0.32 -23.60
CA SER A 35 -5.25 0.72 -23.20
C SER A 35 -4.60 2.11 -23.14
N THR A 36 -3.27 2.22 -23.28
CA THR A 36 -2.56 3.50 -23.40
C THR A 36 -2.30 3.81 -24.87
N VAL A 37 -3.08 4.73 -25.45
CA VAL A 37 -2.94 5.17 -26.86
C VAL A 37 -1.87 6.26 -26.99
N LEU A 38 -1.82 7.18 -26.02
CA LEU A 38 -0.82 8.24 -25.93
C LEU A 38 -0.39 8.42 -24.47
N GLY A 39 0.93 8.36 -24.22
CA GLY A 39 1.53 8.57 -22.90
C GLY A 39 2.08 10.00 -22.73
N ILE A 40 3.17 10.13 -21.99
CA ILE A 40 3.84 11.42 -21.73
C ILE A 40 4.37 12.04 -23.03
N GLY A 41 4.19 13.35 -23.18
CA GLY A 41 4.77 14.13 -24.28
C GLY A 41 3.81 15.15 -24.93
N ASP A 42 2.57 15.21 -24.48
CA ASP A 42 1.51 16.12 -24.95
C ASP A 42 0.71 16.66 -23.76
N ASP A 43 -0.28 17.53 -23.98
CA ASP A 43 -1.10 18.15 -22.93
C ASP A 43 -1.94 17.14 -22.12
N SER A 44 -2.19 15.96 -22.69
CA SER A 44 -2.92 14.89 -22.01
C SER A 44 -2.59 13.50 -22.57
N SER A 45 -2.71 12.48 -21.73
CA SER A 45 -2.68 11.09 -22.16
C SER A 45 -4.01 10.66 -22.80
N ILE A 46 -3.97 9.80 -23.82
CA ILE A 46 -5.17 9.19 -24.42
C ILE A 46 -5.27 7.75 -23.96
N LEU A 47 -6.36 7.41 -23.27
CA LEU A 47 -6.63 6.07 -22.78
C LEU A 47 -7.85 5.47 -23.48
N HIS A 48 -7.79 4.18 -23.81
CA HIS A 48 -8.88 3.45 -24.45
C HIS A 48 -9.25 2.20 -23.66
N PHE A 49 -10.49 2.17 -23.17
CA PHE A 49 -11.07 1.03 -22.47
C PHE A 49 -12.37 0.65 -23.19
N ASP A 50 -12.43 -0.55 -23.77
CA ASP A 50 -13.54 -1.00 -24.61
C ASP A 50 -14.88 -1.08 -23.84
N LYS A 51 -15.16 -2.24 -23.23
CA LYS A 51 -16.43 -2.55 -22.55
C LYS A 51 -16.32 -2.54 -21.03
N ASP A 52 -15.12 -2.26 -20.54
CA ASP A 52 -14.84 -2.27 -19.12
C ASP A 52 -15.29 -0.98 -18.46
N LYS A 53 -15.55 -1.07 -17.16
CA LYS A 53 -15.70 0.12 -16.32
C LYS A 53 -14.31 0.57 -15.91
N VAL A 54 -14.11 1.88 -15.90
CA VAL A 54 -12.86 2.50 -15.46
C VAL A 54 -12.96 2.79 -13.97
N LEU A 55 -11.89 2.45 -13.25
CA LEU A 55 -11.70 2.72 -11.85
C LEU A 55 -10.59 3.77 -11.73
N VAL A 56 -10.79 4.73 -10.83
CA VAL A 56 -9.83 5.80 -10.58
C VAL A 56 -9.70 5.95 -9.07
N SER A 57 -8.47 5.88 -8.57
CA SER A 57 -8.13 6.27 -7.20
C SER A 57 -7.02 7.31 -7.21
N SER A 58 -6.93 8.11 -6.15
CA SER A 58 -5.83 9.06 -6.00
C SER A 58 -5.54 9.32 -4.53
N ASP A 59 -4.27 9.15 -4.18
CA ASP A 59 -3.74 9.40 -2.84
C ASP A 59 -2.59 10.40 -2.86
N MET A 60 -2.33 10.97 -1.69
CA MET A 60 -1.24 11.89 -1.45
C MET A 60 -0.32 11.40 -0.33
N LEU A 61 0.98 11.49 -0.57
CA LEU A 61 2.02 11.33 0.43
C LEU A 61 2.67 12.70 0.69
N ILE A 62 2.61 13.12 1.94
CA ILE A 62 3.12 14.42 2.40
C ILE A 62 4.25 14.15 3.40
N GLU A 63 5.40 14.77 3.16
CA GLU A 63 6.53 14.69 4.07
C GLU A 63 6.17 15.21 5.47
N GLY A 64 6.55 14.46 6.51
CA GLY A 64 6.25 14.76 7.91
C GLY A 64 4.85 14.35 8.34
N VAL A 65 4.02 13.84 7.41
CA VAL A 65 2.71 13.23 7.72
C VAL A 65 2.76 11.74 7.41
N HIS A 66 3.11 11.37 6.18
CA HIS A 66 3.07 9.98 5.69
C HIS A 66 4.45 9.33 5.63
N PHE A 67 5.52 10.13 5.56
CA PHE A 67 6.88 9.64 5.52
C PHE A 67 7.86 10.64 6.13
N ASP A 68 9.03 10.14 6.52
CA ASP A 68 10.12 10.94 7.05
C ASP A 68 11.43 10.61 6.32
N LEU A 69 12.05 11.62 5.71
CA LEU A 69 13.25 11.46 4.90
C LEU A 69 14.52 11.16 5.71
N SER A 70 14.46 11.18 7.05
CA SER A 70 15.56 10.71 7.89
C SER A 70 15.76 9.19 7.79
N TYR A 71 14.72 8.43 7.45
CA TYR A 71 14.78 6.98 7.34
C TYR A 71 14.11 6.40 6.09
N MET A 72 13.39 7.20 5.29
CA MET A 72 12.74 6.78 4.04
C MET A 72 13.63 7.13 2.83
N PRO A 73 14.31 6.16 2.20
CA PRO A 73 15.05 6.41 0.96
C PRO A 73 14.10 6.78 -0.18
N LEU A 74 14.49 7.74 -1.03
CA LEU A 74 13.63 8.25 -2.10
C LEU A 74 13.19 7.18 -3.10
N LYS A 75 14.06 6.23 -3.43
CA LYS A 75 13.69 5.07 -4.28
C LYS A 75 12.60 4.19 -3.67
N HIS A 76 12.55 4.05 -2.34
CA HIS A 76 11.51 3.29 -1.67
C HIS A 76 10.23 4.12 -1.56
N LEU A 77 10.35 5.42 -1.28
CA LEU A 77 9.21 6.34 -1.31
C LEU A 77 8.51 6.35 -2.67
N GLY A 78 9.27 6.43 -3.76
CA GLY A 78 8.72 6.41 -5.12
C GLY A 78 8.03 5.08 -5.44
N TYR A 79 8.57 3.97 -4.96
CA TYR A 79 7.93 2.66 -5.08
C TYR A 79 6.62 2.60 -4.29
N LYS A 80 6.65 2.99 -3.01
CA LYS A 80 5.50 3.00 -2.09
C LYS A 80 4.37 3.89 -2.59
N ALA A 81 4.69 5.06 -3.15
CA ALA A 81 3.70 5.99 -3.72
C ALA A 81 2.85 5.36 -4.84
N VAL A 82 3.48 4.54 -5.70
CA VAL A 82 2.76 3.80 -6.74
C VAL A 82 1.98 2.64 -6.12
N VAL A 83 2.61 1.86 -5.24
CA VAL A 83 2.00 0.68 -4.62
C VAL A 83 0.73 1.02 -3.86
N SER A 84 0.71 2.10 -3.07
CA SER A 84 -0.49 2.47 -2.29
C SER A 84 -1.70 2.70 -3.20
N ASN A 85 -1.50 3.34 -4.36
CA ASN A 85 -2.58 3.60 -5.30
C ASN A 85 -2.95 2.38 -6.15
N VAL A 86 -1.98 1.49 -6.43
CA VAL A 86 -2.27 0.19 -7.07
C VAL A 86 -3.10 -0.68 -6.12
N SER A 87 -2.84 -0.63 -4.81
CA SER A 87 -3.61 -1.33 -3.78
C SER A 87 -5.10 -0.98 -3.83
N ASP A 88 -5.45 0.30 -3.96
CA ASP A 88 -6.84 0.73 -4.11
C ASP A 88 -7.56 0.12 -5.31
N ILE A 89 -6.87 0.03 -6.46
CA ILE A 89 -7.46 -0.58 -7.66
C ILE A 89 -7.61 -2.09 -7.45
N CYS A 90 -6.63 -2.74 -6.81
CA CYS A 90 -6.72 -4.14 -6.45
C CYS A 90 -7.85 -4.40 -5.46
N SER A 91 -8.11 -3.51 -4.50
CA SER A 91 -9.18 -3.64 -3.51
C SER A 91 -10.60 -3.53 -4.09
N MET A 92 -10.70 -3.16 -5.36
CA MET A 92 -11.92 -3.26 -6.16
C MET A 92 -11.96 -4.48 -7.09
N ASN A 93 -11.15 -5.49 -6.78
CA ASN A 93 -10.94 -6.71 -7.57
C ASN A 93 -10.57 -6.39 -9.03
N SER A 94 -9.69 -5.41 -9.25
CA SER A 94 -9.38 -4.89 -10.58
C SER A 94 -7.88 -4.76 -10.81
N LYS A 95 -7.46 -4.73 -12.08
CA LYS A 95 -6.05 -4.52 -12.46
C LYS A 95 -5.81 -3.04 -12.75
N CYS A 96 -4.78 -2.48 -12.12
CA CYS A 96 -4.26 -1.15 -12.47
C CYS A 96 -3.47 -1.24 -13.78
N SER A 97 -3.65 -0.26 -14.67
CA SER A 97 -2.97 -0.20 -15.97
C SER A 97 -2.26 1.11 -16.24
N GLN A 98 -2.69 2.22 -15.63
CA GLN A 98 -2.03 3.52 -15.78
C GLN A 98 -1.94 4.26 -14.46
N ILE A 99 -0.94 5.13 -14.34
CA ILE A 99 -0.84 6.13 -13.28
C ILE A 99 -0.49 7.51 -13.83
N LEU A 100 -0.88 8.54 -13.08
CA LEU A 100 -0.29 9.87 -13.15
C LEU A 100 0.44 10.18 -11.85
N VAL A 101 1.55 10.91 -11.93
CA VAL A 101 2.35 11.28 -10.75
C VAL A 101 2.56 12.78 -10.71
N ASN A 102 2.03 13.45 -9.68
CA ASN A 102 2.23 14.86 -9.41
C ASN A 102 3.21 15.04 -8.26
N ILE A 103 4.23 15.88 -8.43
CA ILE A 103 5.27 16.11 -7.42
C ILE A 103 5.41 17.61 -7.14
N GLY A 104 5.23 17.97 -5.87
CA GLY A 104 5.63 19.27 -5.33
C GLY A 104 6.95 19.14 -4.59
N VAL A 105 8.00 19.81 -5.05
CA VAL A 105 9.34 19.65 -4.48
C VAL A 105 9.98 20.98 -4.09
N SER A 106 10.58 21.03 -2.90
CA SER A 106 11.33 22.20 -2.42
C SER A 106 12.74 22.30 -3.01
N ASN A 107 13.29 23.51 -3.02
CA ASN A 107 14.61 23.81 -3.60
C ASN A 107 15.81 23.12 -2.92
N ARG A 108 15.59 22.41 -1.80
CA ARG A 108 16.63 21.61 -1.14
C ARG A 108 16.91 20.28 -1.85
N PHE A 109 15.99 19.82 -2.69
CA PHE A 109 16.21 18.64 -3.52
C PHE A 109 16.99 18.99 -4.78
N ASN A 110 17.82 18.06 -5.23
CA ASN A 110 18.61 18.17 -6.45
C ASN A 110 18.06 17.20 -7.50
N LEU A 111 18.58 17.29 -8.73
CA LEU A 111 18.22 16.39 -9.82
C LEU A 111 18.38 14.92 -9.41
N GLU A 112 19.52 14.58 -8.81
CA GLU A 112 19.86 13.20 -8.50
C GLU A 112 18.87 12.58 -7.49
N ALA A 113 18.32 13.39 -6.58
CA ALA A 113 17.27 12.99 -5.65
C ALA A 113 15.94 12.68 -6.37
N LEU A 114 15.56 13.48 -7.37
CA LEU A 114 14.38 13.19 -8.19
C LEU A 114 14.59 11.98 -9.09
N GLU A 115 15.80 11.79 -9.63
CA GLU A 115 16.16 10.58 -10.37
C GLU A 115 16.03 9.32 -9.49
N GLU A 116 16.44 9.38 -8.21
CA GLU A 116 16.24 8.28 -7.26
C GLU A 116 14.76 8.01 -6.98
N LEU A 117 13.95 9.06 -6.82
CA LEU A 117 12.50 8.93 -6.63
C LEU A 117 11.84 8.26 -7.85
N TYR A 118 12.14 8.75 -9.06
CA TYR A 118 11.62 8.18 -10.31
C TYR A 118 12.16 6.78 -10.60
N PHE A 119 13.36 6.44 -10.14
CA PHE A 119 13.83 5.06 -10.17
C PHE A 119 12.89 4.13 -9.40
N GLY A 120 12.44 4.56 -8.22
CA GLY A 120 11.43 3.86 -7.42
C GLY A 120 10.10 3.69 -8.14
N ILE A 121 9.57 4.79 -8.67
CA ILE A 121 8.31 4.83 -9.43
C ILE A 121 8.40 3.88 -10.63
N ASN A 122 9.44 4.00 -11.45
CA ASN A 122 9.66 3.17 -12.63
C ASN A 122 9.81 1.68 -12.27
N THR A 123 10.41 1.37 -11.12
CA THR A 123 10.51 0.00 -10.62
C THR A 123 9.13 -0.56 -10.27
N ALA A 124 8.28 0.22 -9.58
CA ALA A 124 6.91 -0.19 -9.31
C ALA A 124 6.10 -0.35 -10.61
N CYS A 125 6.14 0.63 -11.52
CA CYS A 125 5.48 0.54 -12.83
C CYS A 125 5.84 -0.75 -13.57
N LYS A 126 7.13 -1.13 -13.62
CA LYS A 126 7.57 -2.38 -14.23
C LYS A 126 7.03 -3.61 -13.50
N ASN A 127 7.12 -3.64 -12.16
CA ASN A 127 6.67 -4.76 -11.34
C ASN A 127 5.17 -5.02 -11.49
N TYR A 128 4.37 -3.95 -11.56
CA TYR A 128 2.91 -4.05 -11.66
C TYR A 128 2.39 -4.00 -13.11
N SER A 129 3.28 -3.85 -14.10
CA SER A 129 2.92 -3.64 -15.50
C SER A 129 1.93 -2.49 -15.70
N VAL A 130 2.23 -1.36 -15.05
CA VAL A 130 1.46 -0.12 -15.06
C VAL A 130 2.23 0.93 -15.85
N ASP A 131 1.54 1.66 -16.72
CA ASP A 131 2.17 2.74 -17.50
C ASP A 131 2.09 4.07 -16.74
N LEU A 132 3.22 4.77 -16.61
CA LEU A 132 3.22 6.17 -16.18
C LEU A 132 2.91 7.05 -17.38
N VAL A 133 1.69 7.60 -17.42
CA VAL A 133 1.14 8.26 -18.63
C VAL A 133 1.12 9.78 -18.56
N GLY A 134 1.35 10.36 -17.39
CA GLY A 134 1.31 11.81 -17.20
C GLY A 134 1.61 12.22 -15.77
N GLY A 135 1.44 13.51 -15.50
CA GLY A 135 1.68 14.10 -14.19
C GLY A 135 2.05 15.56 -14.27
N ASP A 136 2.38 16.12 -13.11
CA ASP A 136 2.84 17.50 -12.95
C ASP A 136 4.08 17.56 -12.06
N THR A 137 4.98 18.50 -12.30
CA THR A 137 6.15 18.73 -11.44
C THR A 137 6.28 20.20 -11.15
N THR A 138 6.11 20.56 -9.88
CA THR A 138 6.08 21.96 -9.45
C THR A 138 6.90 22.22 -8.20
N SER A 139 7.17 23.49 -7.93
CA SER A 139 7.87 23.90 -6.71
C SER A 139 6.95 23.83 -5.48
N SER A 140 7.49 23.33 -4.37
CA SER A 140 6.84 23.39 -3.05
C SER A 140 7.64 24.25 -2.09
N ASN A 141 6.97 25.12 -1.34
CA ASN A 141 7.59 25.85 -0.23
C ASN A 141 7.77 24.98 1.02
N LYS A 142 7.14 23.80 1.06
CA LYS A 142 7.12 22.90 2.22
C LYS A 142 7.43 21.47 1.78
N GLY A 143 8.71 21.10 1.89
CA GLY A 143 9.17 19.71 1.77
C GLY A 143 8.91 19.06 0.41
N LEU A 144 8.63 17.76 0.44
CA LEU A 144 8.22 16.93 -0.70
C LEU A 144 6.76 16.50 -0.54
N ILE A 145 5.99 16.67 -1.60
CA ILE A 145 4.60 16.24 -1.72
C ILE A 145 4.50 15.40 -2.98
N ILE A 146 3.89 14.22 -2.87
CA ILE A 146 3.67 13.31 -3.99
C ILE A 146 2.17 13.02 -4.02
N SER A 147 1.54 13.16 -5.18
CA SER A 147 0.20 12.64 -5.43
C SER A 147 0.28 11.68 -6.59
N VAL A 148 -0.35 10.52 -6.43
CA VAL A 148 -0.49 9.57 -7.52
C VAL A 148 -1.97 9.41 -7.80
N THR A 149 -2.31 9.26 -9.07
CA THR A 149 -3.64 8.85 -9.50
C THR A 149 -3.48 7.52 -10.22
N ALA A 150 -4.12 6.46 -9.73
CA ALA A 150 -4.15 5.16 -10.38
C ALA A 150 -5.43 4.98 -11.18
N ILE A 151 -5.29 4.37 -12.36
CA ILE A 151 -6.36 4.07 -13.28
C ILE A 151 -6.29 2.59 -13.60
N GLY A 152 -7.41 1.91 -13.42
CA GLY A 152 -7.59 0.52 -13.80
C GLY A 152 -8.92 0.30 -14.49
N SER A 153 -9.15 -0.93 -14.92
CA SER A 153 -10.43 -1.32 -15.49
C SER A 153 -10.78 -2.74 -15.15
N ASN A 154 -12.08 -3.02 -15.12
CA ASN A 154 -12.61 -4.37 -15.08
C ASN A 154 -14.04 -4.41 -15.63
N LYS A 155 -14.51 -5.62 -15.97
CA LYS A 155 -15.89 -5.86 -16.34
C LYS A 155 -16.80 -5.49 -15.18
N SER A 156 -17.96 -4.90 -15.51
CA SER A 156 -18.91 -4.40 -14.50
C SER A 156 -19.37 -5.46 -13.48
N ASN A 157 -19.37 -6.74 -13.83
CA ASN A 157 -19.78 -7.84 -12.95
C ASN A 157 -18.63 -8.42 -12.11
N SER A 158 -17.39 -8.02 -12.38
CA SER A 158 -16.18 -8.49 -11.66
C SER A 158 -15.67 -7.46 -10.65
N ILE A 159 -16.12 -6.21 -10.75
CA ILE A 159 -15.80 -5.15 -9.79
C ILE A 159 -16.46 -5.44 -8.45
N VAL A 160 -15.64 -5.49 -7.41
CA VAL A 160 -16.08 -5.67 -6.03
C VAL A 160 -16.04 -4.32 -5.31
N LYS A 161 -16.94 -4.15 -4.35
CA LYS A 161 -17.06 -2.93 -3.53
C LYS A 161 -16.97 -3.32 -2.05
N ARG A 162 -16.88 -2.32 -1.18
CA ARG A 162 -16.94 -2.49 0.28
C ARG A 162 -18.30 -3.02 0.79
N PHE A 163 -19.31 -3.12 -0.08
CA PHE A 163 -20.61 -3.67 0.25
C PHE A 163 -20.93 -4.91 -0.57
N GLY A 164 -21.69 -5.82 0.03
CA GLY A 164 -22.17 -7.04 -0.61
C GLY A 164 -21.92 -8.31 0.20
N ALA A 165 -21.18 -8.18 1.32
CA ALA A 165 -21.01 -9.26 2.29
C ALA A 165 -22.37 -9.77 2.78
N LYS A 166 -22.51 -11.09 2.84
CA LYS A 166 -23.72 -11.81 3.25
C LYS A 166 -23.46 -12.59 4.51
N ILE A 167 -24.51 -12.85 5.28
CA ILE A 167 -24.43 -13.73 6.45
C ILE A 167 -23.84 -15.08 6.03
N ASN A 168 -22.92 -15.58 6.85
CA ASN A 168 -22.14 -16.81 6.66
C ASN A 168 -20.98 -16.71 5.66
N ASP A 169 -20.79 -15.60 4.94
CA ASP A 169 -19.59 -15.42 4.14
C ASP A 169 -18.33 -15.59 5.01
N LEU A 170 -17.30 -16.21 4.45
CA LEU A 170 -15.99 -16.30 5.07
C LEU A 170 -15.30 -14.95 4.98
N ILE A 171 -14.62 -14.54 6.06
CA ILE A 171 -13.79 -13.33 6.09
C ILE A 171 -12.34 -13.79 5.85
N VAL A 172 -11.72 -13.24 4.82
CA VAL A 172 -10.40 -13.64 4.33
C VAL A 172 -9.48 -12.43 4.30
N VAL A 173 -8.24 -12.63 4.74
CA VAL A 173 -7.16 -11.66 4.64
C VAL A 173 -6.02 -12.26 3.84
N SER A 174 -5.35 -11.46 3.00
CA SER A 174 -4.11 -11.86 2.36
C SER A 174 -2.88 -11.57 3.22
N GLY A 175 -1.83 -12.37 3.05
CA GLY A 175 -0.55 -12.19 3.74
C GLY A 175 -0.66 -12.21 5.27
N ASP A 176 0.30 -11.57 5.93
CA ASP A 176 0.33 -11.33 7.36
C ASP A 176 0.19 -9.83 7.67
N LEU A 177 -0.17 -9.51 8.91
CA LEU A 177 -0.52 -8.14 9.32
C LEU A 177 0.40 -7.61 10.42
N GLY A 178 0.48 -6.28 10.51
CA GLY A 178 1.20 -5.56 11.56
C GLY A 178 2.68 -5.36 11.30
N GLY A 179 3.23 -5.98 10.25
CA GLY A 179 4.65 -5.89 9.90
C GLY A 179 5.09 -4.48 9.56
N ALA A 180 4.25 -3.73 8.82
CA ALA A 180 4.53 -2.33 8.48
C ALA A 180 4.63 -1.45 9.74
N PHE A 181 3.67 -1.58 10.66
CA PHE A 181 3.65 -0.81 11.91
C PHE A 181 4.89 -1.04 12.78
N VAL A 182 5.28 -2.30 13.02
CA VAL A 182 6.49 -2.57 13.82
C VAL A 182 7.76 -2.17 13.08
N GLY A 183 7.78 -2.25 11.75
CA GLY A 183 8.83 -1.69 10.90
C GLY A 183 8.99 -0.19 11.12
N LEU A 184 7.88 0.56 11.19
CA LEU A 184 7.90 1.97 11.55
C LEU A 184 8.49 2.20 12.95
N LYS A 185 8.12 1.38 13.95
CA LYS A 185 8.66 1.53 15.31
C LYS A 185 10.17 1.34 15.37
N ILE A 186 10.72 0.40 14.61
CA ILE A 186 12.17 0.24 14.46
C ILE A 186 12.79 1.50 13.85
N LEU A 187 12.25 2.01 12.75
CA LEU A 187 12.77 3.20 12.07
C LEU A 187 12.71 4.45 12.96
N GLU A 188 11.63 4.64 13.71
CA GLU A 188 11.48 5.72 14.70
C GLU A 188 12.51 5.61 15.83
N ARG A 189 12.73 4.39 16.36
CA ARG A 189 13.77 4.15 17.38
C ARG A 189 15.15 4.52 16.86
N GLU A 190 15.54 4.03 15.68
CA GLU A 190 16.87 4.30 15.10
C GLU A 190 17.06 5.78 14.78
N LYS A 191 15.99 6.49 14.39
CA LYS A 191 16.02 7.94 14.22
C LYS A 191 16.35 8.67 15.53
N GLU A 192 15.75 8.28 16.65
CA GLU A 192 16.07 8.90 17.96
C GLU A 192 17.50 8.60 18.39
N VAL A 193 18.01 7.38 18.14
CA VAL A 193 19.42 7.04 18.40
C VAL A 193 20.36 7.89 17.55
N PHE A 194 20.06 8.07 16.26
CA PHE A 194 20.86 8.90 15.36
C PHE A 194 20.92 10.37 15.79
N LYS A 195 19.83 10.93 16.35
CA LYS A 195 19.83 12.31 16.88
C LYS A 195 20.82 12.49 18.03
N VAL A 196 21.00 11.47 18.87
CA VAL A 196 21.95 11.50 19.98
C VAL A 196 23.38 11.24 19.51
N ASN A 197 23.56 10.32 18.55
CA ASN A 197 24.86 9.99 17.98
C ASN A 197 24.80 9.91 16.44
N PRO A 198 25.06 11.02 15.72
CA PRO A 198 25.01 11.05 14.26
C PRO A 198 26.06 10.19 13.55
N ASN A 199 27.05 9.67 14.28
CA ASN A 199 28.03 8.74 13.73
C ASN A 199 27.58 7.27 13.84
N ASN A 200 26.47 7.00 14.56
CA ASN A 200 25.91 5.66 14.64
C ASN A 200 25.25 5.30 13.31
N GLN A 201 25.64 4.17 12.73
CA GLN A 201 24.92 3.58 11.60
C GLN A 201 24.05 2.45 12.14
N PRO A 202 22.73 2.53 12.00
CA PRO A 202 21.83 1.51 12.52
C PRO A 202 22.07 0.19 11.75
N ASP A 203 22.18 -0.91 12.50
CA ASP A 203 22.16 -2.25 11.93
C ASP A 203 20.71 -2.76 11.89
N LEU A 204 20.14 -2.79 10.69
CA LEU A 204 18.78 -3.23 10.44
C LEU A 204 18.69 -4.68 9.94
N SER A 205 19.80 -5.43 9.96
CA SER A 205 19.85 -6.79 9.41
C SER A 205 18.80 -7.72 10.03
N ASN A 206 18.62 -7.67 11.35
CA ASN A 206 17.62 -8.45 12.09
C ASN A 206 16.17 -7.98 11.85
N TYR A 207 15.97 -6.78 11.32
CA TYR A 207 14.65 -6.17 11.12
C TYR A 207 14.28 -6.05 9.64
N LYS A 208 15.04 -6.68 8.74
CA LYS A 208 14.92 -6.52 7.29
C LYS A 208 13.49 -6.72 6.79
N TYR A 209 12.81 -7.75 7.28
CA TYR A 209 11.43 -8.08 6.88
C TYR A 209 10.46 -6.94 7.21
N VAL A 210 10.34 -6.57 8.49
CA VAL A 210 9.38 -5.55 8.94
C VAL A 210 9.71 -4.15 8.42
N VAL A 211 11.00 -3.80 8.31
CA VAL A 211 11.43 -2.54 7.69
C VAL A 211 11.07 -2.52 6.20
N GLN A 212 11.22 -3.65 5.51
CA GLN A 212 10.79 -3.75 4.11
C GLN A 212 9.27 -3.58 4.00
N ARG A 213 8.47 -4.20 4.88
CA ARG A 213 7.02 -4.02 4.91
C ARG A 213 6.62 -2.54 5.02
N GLN A 214 7.31 -1.76 5.84
CA GLN A 214 7.02 -0.34 6.01
C GLN A 214 7.49 0.54 4.84
N LEU A 215 8.72 0.32 4.35
CA LEU A 215 9.35 1.19 3.36
C LEU A 215 8.97 0.83 1.91
N LYS A 216 8.72 -0.45 1.66
CA LYS A 216 8.49 -1.01 0.33
C LYS A 216 7.41 -2.12 0.43
N PRO A 217 6.15 -1.75 0.72
CA PRO A 217 5.03 -2.68 0.73
C PRO A 217 4.78 -3.24 -0.69
N GLU A 218 3.93 -4.26 -0.79
CA GLU A 218 3.53 -4.84 -2.08
C GLU A 218 2.00 -4.87 -2.16
N ALA A 219 1.44 -4.35 -3.26
CA ALA A 219 0.02 -4.45 -3.54
C ALA A 219 -0.30 -5.87 -4.03
N ARG A 220 -1.46 -6.40 -3.62
CA ARG A 220 -1.82 -7.81 -3.84
C ARG A 220 -2.42 -8.11 -5.22
N LYS A 221 -1.72 -7.70 -6.28
CA LYS A 221 -2.12 -8.01 -7.67
C LYS A 221 -2.17 -9.52 -7.93
N ASP A 222 -1.32 -10.28 -7.25
CA ASP A 222 -1.23 -11.73 -7.27
C ASP A 222 -2.54 -12.38 -6.81
N ILE A 223 -3.16 -11.82 -5.77
CA ILE A 223 -4.45 -12.26 -5.28
C ILE A 223 -5.56 -11.98 -6.29
N ILE A 224 -5.51 -10.84 -6.99
CA ILE A 224 -6.50 -10.52 -8.04
C ILE A 224 -6.38 -11.49 -9.23
N GLU A 225 -5.15 -11.81 -9.64
CA GLU A 225 -4.90 -12.82 -10.67
C GLU A 225 -5.38 -14.21 -10.23
N PHE A 226 -5.12 -14.60 -8.98
CA PHE A 226 -5.60 -15.86 -8.40
C PHE A 226 -7.13 -15.93 -8.38
N LEU A 227 -7.83 -14.91 -7.88
CA LEU A 227 -9.29 -14.87 -7.82
C LEU A 227 -9.91 -15.00 -9.21
N SER A 228 -9.35 -14.30 -10.19
CA SER A 228 -9.78 -14.37 -11.59
C SER A 228 -9.61 -15.77 -12.18
N ASN A 229 -8.44 -16.40 -11.98
CA ASN A 229 -8.15 -17.76 -12.47
C ASN A 229 -9.04 -18.83 -11.81
N SER A 230 -9.32 -18.66 -10.52
CA SER A 230 -10.21 -19.51 -9.74
C SER A 230 -11.71 -19.21 -9.98
N LYS A 231 -12.03 -18.18 -10.79
CA LYS A 231 -13.39 -17.71 -11.07
C LYS A 231 -14.18 -17.33 -9.80
N ILE A 232 -13.47 -16.85 -8.79
CA ILE A 232 -14.04 -16.37 -7.54
C ILE A 232 -14.26 -14.88 -7.66
N ILE A 233 -15.46 -14.43 -7.33
CA ILE A 233 -15.78 -13.00 -7.20
C ILE A 233 -16.11 -12.77 -5.73
N PRO A 234 -15.25 -12.05 -4.99
CA PRO A 234 -15.56 -11.69 -3.61
C PRO A 234 -16.88 -10.94 -3.48
N THR A 235 -17.59 -11.17 -2.39
CA THR A 235 -18.86 -10.51 -2.10
C THR A 235 -18.66 -9.09 -1.58
N SER A 236 -17.52 -8.82 -0.93
CA SER A 236 -17.01 -7.48 -0.63
C SER A 236 -15.49 -7.51 -0.52
N MET A 237 -14.83 -6.36 -0.71
CA MET A 237 -13.37 -6.24 -0.67
C MET A 237 -12.94 -4.80 -0.33
N ILE A 238 -11.79 -4.70 0.32
CA ILE A 238 -11.08 -3.48 0.72
C ILE A 238 -9.61 -3.83 0.98
N ASP A 239 -8.68 -2.89 0.90
CA ASP A 239 -7.30 -3.07 1.35
C ASP A 239 -7.11 -2.57 2.78
N ILE A 240 -6.06 -3.05 3.45
CA ILE A 240 -5.74 -2.77 4.85
C ILE A 240 -4.66 -1.69 4.89
N SER A 241 -5.10 -0.43 4.89
CA SER A 241 -4.25 0.75 4.98
C SER A 241 -4.30 1.45 6.34
N ASP A 242 -5.46 1.46 7.02
CA ASP A 242 -5.59 2.04 8.37
C ASP A 242 -5.61 0.99 9.50
N GLY A 243 -5.54 -0.29 9.13
CA GLY A 243 -5.53 -1.45 10.02
C GLY A 243 -6.82 -2.25 10.01
N LEU A 244 -6.70 -3.56 10.28
CA LEU A 244 -7.77 -4.54 10.09
C LEU A 244 -9.09 -4.15 10.78
N SER A 245 -9.01 -3.55 11.97
CA SER A 245 -10.20 -3.09 12.71
C SER A 245 -11.00 -2.04 11.96
N SER A 246 -10.34 -1.07 11.33
CA SER A 246 -11.00 -0.01 10.56
C SER A 246 -11.72 -0.58 9.35
N GLU A 247 -11.03 -1.46 8.62
CA GLU A 247 -11.56 -2.04 7.38
C GLU A 247 -12.71 -3.02 7.60
N LEU A 248 -12.65 -3.82 8.67
CA LEU A 248 -13.78 -4.66 9.09
C LEU A 248 -15.02 -3.82 9.39
N LEU A 249 -14.85 -2.69 10.09
CA LEU A 249 -15.94 -1.77 10.40
C LEU A 249 -16.50 -1.13 9.12
N HIS A 250 -15.65 -0.74 8.17
CA HIS A 250 -16.09 -0.22 6.89
C HIS A 250 -16.95 -1.23 6.10
N ILE A 251 -16.51 -2.49 5.97
CA ILE A 251 -17.32 -3.51 5.28
C ILE A 251 -18.61 -3.79 6.04
N SER A 252 -18.53 -3.97 7.37
CA SER A 252 -19.68 -4.24 8.24
C SER A 252 -20.76 -3.15 8.11
N GLU A 253 -20.38 -1.88 8.18
CA GLU A 253 -21.29 -0.74 8.06
C GLU A 253 -21.90 -0.64 6.66
N LYS A 254 -21.07 -0.76 5.61
CA LYS A 254 -21.53 -0.62 4.21
C LYS A 254 -22.40 -1.79 3.78
N SER A 255 -22.11 -3.02 4.24
CA SER A 255 -22.90 -4.23 3.97
C SER A 255 -24.08 -4.40 4.92
N LYS A 256 -24.13 -3.65 6.04
CA LYS A 256 -25.14 -3.77 7.10
C LYS A 256 -25.17 -5.17 7.73
N VAL A 257 -24.01 -5.71 8.08
CA VAL A 257 -23.82 -7.05 8.67
C VAL A 257 -22.95 -6.96 9.93
N GLY A 258 -22.98 -8.01 10.76
CA GLY A 258 -22.01 -8.21 11.84
C GLY A 258 -20.84 -9.06 11.35
N MET A 259 -19.79 -9.19 12.15
CA MET A 259 -18.62 -9.98 11.81
C MET A 259 -17.99 -10.56 13.07
N ASP A 260 -17.61 -11.83 13.04
CA ASP A 260 -16.81 -12.45 14.09
C ASP A 260 -15.46 -12.87 13.51
N VAL A 261 -14.39 -12.26 14.02
CA VAL A 261 -12.99 -12.54 13.66
C VAL A 261 -12.31 -13.24 14.82
N TYR A 262 -11.62 -14.34 14.56
CA TYR A 262 -10.98 -15.16 15.59
C TYR A 262 -9.53 -14.73 15.81
N GLU A 263 -9.18 -14.40 17.04
CA GLU A 263 -7.85 -13.92 17.44
C GLU A 263 -6.73 -14.86 16.98
N ASN A 264 -6.86 -16.16 17.23
CA ASN A 264 -5.87 -17.17 16.85
C ASN A 264 -5.77 -17.45 15.34
N LYS A 265 -6.61 -16.81 14.51
CA LYS A 265 -6.58 -16.96 13.06
C LYS A 265 -6.02 -15.74 12.35
N ILE A 266 -5.78 -14.63 13.05
CA ILE A 266 -5.19 -13.44 12.43
C ILE A 266 -3.75 -13.78 12.04
N PRO A 267 -3.37 -13.68 10.75
CA PRO A 267 -2.02 -14.02 10.32
C PRO A 267 -1.03 -12.93 10.74
N ILE A 268 -0.03 -13.32 11.53
CA ILE A 268 1.04 -12.43 11.99
C ILE A 268 2.36 -13.18 11.81
N GLY A 269 3.33 -12.59 11.09
CA GLY A 269 4.63 -13.19 10.85
C GLY A 269 5.51 -13.27 12.11
N ASP A 270 6.40 -14.26 12.16
CA ASP A 270 7.29 -14.51 13.30
C ASP A 270 8.22 -13.32 13.58
N GLU A 271 8.72 -12.64 12.54
CA GLU A 271 9.52 -11.44 12.67
C GLU A 271 8.72 -10.27 13.27
N THR A 272 7.42 -10.17 12.95
CA THR A 272 6.53 -9.17 13.55
C THR A 272 6.29 -9.47 15.03
N ILE A 273 6.08 -10.75 15.39
CA ILE A 273 5.92 -11.19 16.78
C ILE A 273 7.19 -10.90 17.58
N SER A 274 8.37 -11.21 17.02
CA SER A 274 9.66 -10.99 17.68
C SER A 274 9.90 -9.51 18.02
N VAL A 275 9.54 -8.59 17.11
CA VAL A 275 9.63 -7.15 17.39
C VAL A 275 8.55 -6.71 18.38
N CYS A 276 7.35 -7.29 18.34
CA CYS A 276 6.34 -7.02 19.36
C CYS A 276 6.86 -7.37 20.77
N ASP A 277 7.50 -8.53 20.94
CA ASP A 277 8.07 -8.96 22.21
C ASP A 277 9.16 -7.99 22.70
N GLU A 278 10.06 -7.56 21.81
CA GLU A 278 11.11 -6.59 22.12
C GLU A 278 10.54 -5.25 22.63
N PHE A 279 9.44 -4.79 22.03
CA PHE A 279 8.77 -3.54 22.39
C PHE A 279 7.69 -3.71 23.47
N ASN A 280 7.47 -4.92 24.00
CA ASN A 280 6.37 -5.26 24.90
C ASN A 280 4.98 -4.86 24.35
N LEU A 281 4.76 -5.08 23.05
CA LEU A 281 3.51 -4.84 22.34
C LEU A 281 2.72 -6.14 22.20
N ASN A 282 1.39 -6.04 22.21
CA ASN A 282 0.52 -7.20 21.93
C ASN A 282 0.36 -7.38 20.41
N PRO A 283 0.79 -8.52 19.81
CA PRO A 283 0.74 -8.71 18.36
C PRO A 283 -0.66 -8.57 17.75
N THR A 284 -1.70 -9.11 18.41
CA THR A 284 -3.09 -8.98 17.98
C THR A 284 -3.51 -7.51 17.86
N THR A 285 -3.14 -6.68 18.85
CA THR A 285 -3.44 -5.25 18.84
C THR A 285 -2.77 -4.54 17.68
N ILE A 286 -1.52 -4.91 17.38
CA ILE A 286 -0.77 -4.38 16.24
C ILE A 286 -1.40 -4.80 14.91
N ALA A 287 -1.78 -6.07 14.73
CA ALA A 287 -2.46 -6.50 13.52
C ALA A 287 -3.83 -5.84 13.33
N LEU A 288 -4.54 -5.51 14.42
CA LEU A 288 -5.84 -4.85 14.37
C LEU A 288 -5.77 -3.35 14.09
N SER A 289 -4.72 -2.66 14.56
CA SER A 289 -4.67 -1.18 14.57
C SER A 289 -3.48 -0.61 13.81
N GLY A 290 -2.48 -1.42 13.47
CA GLY A 290 -1.36 -1.05 12.62
C GLY A 290 -1.83 -0.90 11.17
N GLY A 291 -1.44 0.21 10.54
CA GLY A 291 -1.76 0.50 9.14
C GLY A 291 -0.59 0.21 8.19
N GLU A 292 -0.81 0.58 6.93
CA GLU A 292 0.13 0.50 5.80
C GLU A 292 0.62 -0.92 5.45
N ASP A 293 -0.17 -1.95 5.77
CA ASP A 293 0.11 -3.32 5.33
C ASP A 293 -0.17 -3.52 3.83
N TYR A 294 -1.21 -2.85 3.28
CA TYR A 294 -1.67 -2.96 1.89
C TYR A 294 -2.07 -4.39 1.47
N GLU A 295 -2.43 -5.21 2.45
CA GLU A 295 -3.06 -6.50 2.27
C GLU A 295 -4.55 -6.35 1.94
N LEU A 296 -5.17 -7.35 1.34
CA LEU A 296 -6.60 -7.35 1.02
C LEU A 296 -7.41 -8.01 2.14
N LEU A 297 -8.49 -7.34 2.55
CA LEU A 297 -9.58 -7.90 3.34
C LEU A 297 -10.79 -8.10 2.42
N PHE A 298 -11.32 -9.30 2.36
CA PHE A 298 -12.48 -9.60 1.53
C PHE A 298 -13.36 -10.69 2.11
N THR A 299 -14.58 -10.76 1.59
CA THR A 299 -15.55 -11.79 1.96
C THR A 299 -15.88 -12.67 0.77
N ILE A 300 -16.08 -13.97 1.00
CA ILE A 300 -16.47 -14.93 -0.04
C ILE A 300 -17.58 -15.85 0.46
N ASP A 301 -18.35 -16.41 -0.46
CA ASP A 301 -19.32 -17.46 -0.14
C ASP A 301 -18.58 -18.73 0.36
N GLN A 302 -19.18 -19.46 1.30
CA GLN A 302 -18.59 -20.69 1.86
C GLN A 302 -18.31 -21.76 0.78
N SER A 303 -19.07 -21.76 -0.31
CA SER A 303 -18.85 -22.66 -1.44
C SER A 303 -17.48 -22.49 -2.11
N SER A 304 -16.84 -21.32 -1.94
CA SER A 304 -15.49 -21.03 -2.47
C SER A 304 -14.34 -21.44 -1.53
N TYR A 305 -14.65 -22.15 -0.43
CA TYR A 305 -13.66 -22.58 0.56
C TYR A 305 -12.59 -23.50 -0.03
N GLU A 306 -13.00 -24.46 -0.86
CA GLU A 306 -12.11 -25.50 -1.40
C GLU A 306 -11.02 -24.92 -2.30
N GLU A 307 -11.33 -23.83 -3.00
CA GLU A 307 -10.43 -23.12 -3.89
C GLU A 307 -9.39 -22.29 -3.12
N ILE A 308 -9.76 -21.72 -1.97
CA ILE A 308 -8.86 -20.82 -1.22
C ILE A 308 -8.04 -21.53 -0.13
N LYS A 309 -8.50 -22.67 0.41
CA LYS A 309 -7.91 -23.28 1.63
C LYS A 309 -6.44 -23.68 1.51
N ASN A 310 -5.95 -23.91 0.29
CA ASN A 310 -4.57 -24.32 0.02
C ASN A 310 -3.67 -23.15 -0.41
N ASN A 311 -4.23 -21.94 -0.55
CA ASN A 311 -3.46 -20.77 -0.89
C ASN A 311 -2.77 -20.25 0.37
N MET A 312 -1.44 -20.38 0.43
CA MET A 312 -0.62 -20.00 1.59
C MET A 312 -0.66 -18.49 1.87
N ASP A 313 -1.04 -17.69 0.88
CA ASP A 313 -1.19 -16.26 1.00
C ASP A 313 -2.57 -15.81 1.48
N LEU A 314 -3.53 -16.72 1.69
CA LEU A 314 -4.89 -16.40 2.11
C LEU A 314 -5.25 -17.09 3.42
N THR A 315 -5.68 -16.28 4.40
CA THR A 315 -6.09 -16.78 5.71
C THR A 315 -7.55 -16.45 5.98
N ILE A 316 -8.35 -17.48 6.28
CA ILE A 316 -9.74 -17.29 6.74
C ILE A 316 -9.69 -16.92 8.22
N ILE A 317 -9.96 -15.66 8.52
CA ILE A 317 -9.87 -15.11 9.89
C ILE A 317 -11.21 -15.16 10.62
N GLY A 318 -12.32 -15.38 9.93
CA GLY A 318 -13.64 -15.22 10.52
C GLY A 318 -14.80 -15.51 9.58
N HIS A 319 -15.97 -15.04 9.99
CA HIS A 319 -17.18 -15.14 9.20
C HIS A 319 -18.14 -13.97 9.47
N VAL A 320 -18.96 -13.66 8.49
CA VAL A 320 -19.98 -12.61 8.55
C VAL A 320 -21.20 -13.12 9.31
N THR A 321 -21.73 -12.29 10.21
CA THR A 321 -22.88 -12.61 11.08
C THR A 321 -24.03 -11.63 10.87
N ASP A 322 -25.14 -11.86 11.57
CA ASP A 322 -26.24 -10.89 11.66
C ASP A 322 -25.74 -9.56 12.27
N LYS A 323 -26.19 -8.42 11.72
CA LYS A 323 -25.85 -7.07 12.18
C LYS A 323 -26.08 -6.85 13.66
N LYS A 324 -27.11 -7.48 14.23
CA LYS A 324 -27.43 -7.35 15.67
C LYS A 324 -26.32 -7.86 16.59
N ASN A 325 -25.43 -8.71 16.08
CA ASN A 325 -24.31 -9.25 16.85
C ASN A 325 -23.12 -8.28 16.90
N GLY A 326 -23.10 -7.23 16.08
CA GLY A 326 -21.98 -6.31 15.94
C GLY A 326 -20.75 -6.94 15.26
N THR A 327 -19.63 -6.21 15.32
CA THR A 327 -18.33 -6.62 14.78
C THR A 327 -17.40 -6.90 15.94
N ASN A 328 -16.96 -8.15 16.08
CA ASN A 328 -16.31 -8.65 17.28
C ASN A 328 -15.01 -9.40 16.97
N LEU A 329 -14.07 -9.27 17.91
CA LEU A 329 -12.94 -10.17 18.07
C LEU A 329 -13.37 -11.30 19.01
N VAL A 330 -13.25 -12.53 18.55
CA VAL A 330 -13.46 -13.74 19.33
C VAL A 330 -12.10 -14.18 19.88
N THR A 331 -11.93 -14.02 21.18
CA THR A 331 -10.67 -14.39 21.88
C THR A 331 -10.48 -15.90 21.93
N ASN A 332 -9.28 -16.34 22.31
CA ASN A 332 -8.97 -17.76 22.56
C ASN A 332 -9.87 -18.42 23.61
N SER A 333 -10.49 -17.62 24.49
CA SER A 333 -11.46 -18.08 25.50
C SER A 333 -12.91 -18.11 24.98
N ASN A 334 -13.12 -17.92 23.67
CA ASN A 334 -14.42 -17.76 23.00
C ASN A 334 -15.26 -16.58 23.51
N GLN A 335 -14.64 -15.61 24.19
CA GLN A 335 -15.30 -14.35 24.54
C GLN A 335 -15.33 -13.42 23.33
N LYS A 336 -16.49 -12.79 23.09
CA LYS A 336 -16.66 -11.77 22.04
C LYS A 336 -16.40 -10.38 22.62
N ILE A 337 -15.43 -9.69 22.05
CA ILE A 337 -15.08 -8.31 22.39
C ILE A 337 -15.40 -7.43 21.18
N PRO A 338 -16.23 -6.38 21.32
CA PRO A 338 -16.51 -5.48 20.20
C PRO A 338 -15.22 -4.83 19.67
N ILE A 339 -15.01 -4.92 18.37
CA ILE A 339 -13.89 -4.26 17.69
C ILE A 339 -14.16 -2.75 17.71
N LYS A 340 -13.12 -1.98 18.06
CA LYS A 340 -13.11 -0.52 17.99
C LYS A 340 -12.01 -0.10 17.04
N SER A 341 -12.29 0.85 16.14
CA SER A 341 -11.25 1.46 15.32
C SER A 341 -10.33 2.32 16.20
N GLN A 342 -9.05 1.96 16.21
CA GLN A 342 -7.96 2.79 16.71
C GLN A 342 -6.94 3.12 15.59
N GLY A 343 -7.35 2.91 14.33
CA GLY A 343 -6.52 3.16 13.16
C GLY A 343 -6.10 4.63 13.00
N TRP A 344 -5.28 4.89 12.00
CA TRP A 344 -4.74 6.21 11.72
C TRP A 344 -5.84 7.29 11.55
N LYS A 345 -5.52 8.52 11.97
CA LYS A 345 -6.39 9.69 11.81
C LYS A 345 -5.58 10.88 11.32
N SER A 346 -6.03 11.49 10.24
CA SER A 346 -5.30 12.59 9.58
C SER A 346 -5.40 13.95 10.27
N PHE A 347 -6.35 14.13 11.21
CA PHE A 347 -6.64 15.41 11.88
C PHE A 347 -6.91 15.25 13.37
#